data_AF-A0A7Y4T755-F1
#
_entry.id   AF-A0A7Y4T755-F1
#
_cell.length_a   1.000
_cell.length_b   1.000
_cell.length_c   1.000
_cell.angle_alpha   90.00
_cell.angle_beta   90.00
_cell.angle_gamma   90.00
#
_symmetry.space_group_name_H-M   'P 1'
#
loop_
_entity.id
_entity.type
_entity.pdbx_description
1 polymer ?
#
loop_
_entity_poly.entity_id
_entity_poly.type
_entity_poly.pdbx_seq_one_letter_code
_entity_poly.pdbx_strand_id
1 'polypeptide(L)'
;MHTLLIASISIGVFATAALADQLPRPAFDQDMNEQSLRELDNDQLRLLRRAIRGCAGSTGSVAIRAKRSPCVIASTDSAVEDSGNDDLASFHFALPESQRYDENRSSTVWRAWLTAN
;
A
#
# COMPACT_ATOMS: atom_id res chain seq x y z
N MET A 1 -6.81 -1.68 -65.88
CA MET A 1 -7.75 -2.47 -65.05
C MET A 1 -6.94 -3.17 -63.98
N HIS A 2 -7.40 -3.07 -62.74
CA HIS A 2 -6.61 -3.15 -61.51
C HIS A 2 -6.02 -4.53 -61.18
N THR A 3 -4.76 -4.55 -60.77
CA THR A 3 -4.02 -5.64 -60.12
C THR A 3 -4.48 -5.83 -58.67
N LEU A 4 -4.92 -7.04 -58.29
CA LEU A 4 -5.21 -7.40 -56.90
C LEU A 4 -3.96 -7.97 -56.22
N LEU A 5 -3.40 -7.19 -55.30
CA LEU A 5 -2.44 -7.61 -54.27
C LEU A 5 -3.23 -7.92 -53.00
N ILE A 6 -3.15 -9.15 -52.48
CA ILE A 6 -3.61 -9.46 -51.12
C ILE A 6 -2.37 -9.76 -50.28
N ALA A 7 -2.07 -8.81 -49.42
CA ALA A 7 -0.92 -8.80 -48.52
C ALA A 7 -1.17 -9.69 -47.29
N SER A 8 -0.09 -10.34 -46.87
CA SER A 8 0.02 -11.29 -45.77
C SER A 8 -0.35 -10.68 -44.42
N ILE A 9 -1.11 -11.42 -43.62
CA ILE A 9 -1.51 -11.07 -42.25
C ILE A 9 -0.36 -11.41 -41.31
N SER A 10 0.32 -10.40 -40.78
CA SER A 10 1.31 -10.54 -39.71
C SER A 10 0.58 -10.75 -38.37
N ILE A 11 0.80 -11.91 -37.76
CA ILE A 11 0.28 -12.26 -36.43
C ILE A 11 0.98 -11.36 -35.39
N GLY A 12 0.19 -10.56 -34.68
CA GLY A 12 0.65 -9.68 -33.62
C GLY A 12 1.21 -10.46 -32.43
N VAL A 13 2.44 -10.13 -32.05
CA VAL A 13 3.09 -10.63 -30.83
C VAL A 13 2.37 -10.05 -29.62
N PHE A 14 1.68 -10.89 -28.85
CA PHE A 14 1.20 -10.53 -27.52
C PHE A 14 2.38 -10.56 -26.55
N ALA A 15 2.99 -9.39 -26.30
CA ALA A 15 3.85 -9.19 -25.15
C ALA A 15 2.96 -8.91 -23.93
N THR A 16 2.58 -9.95 -23.18
CA THR A 16 2.03 -9.77 -21.82
C THR A 16 3.17 -9.42 -20.88
N ALA A 17 3.48 -8.13 -20.78
CA ALA A 17 4.28 -7.62 -19.67
C ALA A 17 3.49 -7.87 -18.38
N ALA A 18 3.98 -8.76 -17.53
CA ALA A 18 3.52 -8.89 -16.17
C ALA A 18 3.77 -7.55 -15.47
N LEU A 19 2.70 -6.80 -15.19
CA LEU A 19 2.76 -5.63 -14.32
C LEU A 19 3.05 -6.15 -12.91
N ALA A 20 4.34 -6.21 -12.55
CA ALA A 20 4.72 -6.12 -11.16
C ALA A 20 4.14 -4.80 -10.67
N ASP A 21 3.11 -4.88 -9.83
CA ASP A 21 2.34 -3.75 -9.32
C ASP A 21 3.30 -2.83 -8.55
N GLN A 22 3.89 -1.84 -9.24
CA GLN A 22 4.77 -0.87 -8.64
C GLN A 22 3.91 -0.01 -7.74
N LEU A 23 4.12 -0.10 -6.43
CA LEU A 23 3.42 0.73 -5.46
C LEU A 23 3.60 2.20 -5.83
N PRO A 24 2.56 3.04 -5.72
CA PRO A 24 2.69 4.47 -5.89
C PRO A 24 3.89 4.99 -5.09
N ARG A 25 4.73 5.83 -5.70
CA ARG A 25 5.88 6.39 -4.98
C ARG A 25 5.35 7.45 -4.00
N PRO A 26 5.62 7.33 -2.70
CA PRO A 26 5.28 8.33 -1.71
C PRO A 26 6.09 9.60 -1.99
N ALA A 27 5.47 10.77 -1.81
CA ALA A 27 6.17 12.04 -1.79
C ALA A 27 6.73 12.24 -0.37
N PHE A 28 7.97 11.81 -0.16
CA PHE A 28 8.69 12.05 1.09
C PHE A 28 9.37 13.42 1.05
N ASP A 29 9.44 14.10 2.19
CA ASP A 29 10.04 15.44 2.31
C ASP A 29 11.57 15.40 2.20
N GLN A 30 12.18 14.24 2.43
CA GLN A 30 13.62 14.01 2.41
C GLN A 30 13.97 12.66 1.76
N ASP A 31 15.23 12.50 1.36
CA ASP A 31 15.74 11.22 0.85
C ASP A 31 15.63 10.14 1.94
N MET A 32 14.70 9.22 1.73
CA MET A 32 14.43 8.13 2.66
C MET A 32 15.50 7.04 2.57
N ASN A 33 16.23 6.83 3.67
CA ASN A 33 17.11 5.67 3.82
C ASN A 33 16.35 4.44 4.38
N GLU A 34 17.01 3.28 4.42
CA GLU A 34 16.45 2.02 4.94
C GLU A 34 15.89 2.17 6.35
N GLN A 35 16.63 2.85 7.23
CA GLN A 35 16.24 3.02 8.62
C GLN A 35 14.98 3.90 8.74
N SER A 36 14.92 5.02 8.02
CA SER A 36 13.77 5.93 8.02
C SER A 36 12.50 5.25 7.49
N LEU A 37 12.59 4.50 6.39
CA LEU A 37 11.44 3.75 5.85
C LEU A 37 10.93 2.68 6.82
N ARG A 38 11.86 2.01 7.50
CA ARG A 38 11.54 1.01 8.51
C ARG A 38 10.89 1.64 9.74
N GLU A 39 11.31 2.83 10.13
CA GLU A 39 10.69 3.59 11.22
C GLU A 39 9.26 4.01 10.88
N LEU A 40 9.02 4.53 9.67
CA LEU A 40 7.67 4.85 9.19
C LEU A 40 6.76 3.61 9.18
N ASP A 41 7.25 2.45 8.74
CA ASP A 41 6.49 1.19 8.79
C ASP A 41 6.13 0.79 10.23
N ASN A 42 7.09 0.89 11.15
CA ASN A 42 6.87 0.56 12.56
C ASN A 42 5.87 1.53 13.22
N ASP A 43 5.96 2.82 12.93
CA ASP A 43 5.04 3.82 13.46
C ASP A 43 3.63 3.59 12.92
N GLN A 44 3.47 3.34 11.62
CA GLN A 44 2.18 3.01 11.02
C GLN A 44 1.58 1.74 11.66
N LEU A 45 2.38 0.68 11.84
CA LEU A 45 1.94 -0.55 12.52
C LEU A 45 1.55 -0.31 13.98
N ARG A 46 2.24 0.59 14.68
CA ARG A 46 1.91 0.96 16.06
C ARG A 46 0.54 1.62 16.13
N LEU A 47 0.24 2.54 15.21
CA LEU A 47 -1.07 3.19 15.09
C LEU A 47 -2.17 2.18 14.75
N LEU A 48 -1.95 1.33 13.75
CA LEU A 48 -2.89 0.28 13.35
C LEU A 48 -3.21 -0.67 14.51
N ARG A 49 -2.19 -1.18 15.22
CA ARG A 49 -2.40 -2.08 16.37
C ARG A 49 -3.14 -1.40 17.51
N ARG A 50 -2.94 -0.09 17.72
CA ARG A 50 -3.71 0.69 18.69
C ARG A 50 -5.18 0.79 18.25
N ALA A 51 -5.44 1.09 16.98
CA ALA A 51 -6.79 1.14 16.42
C ALA A 51 -7.51 -0.21 16.55
N ILE A 52 -6.85 -1.32 16.21
CA ILE A 52 -7.39 -2.69 16.35
C ILE A 52 -7.80 -2.98 17.80
N ARG A 53 -6.93 -2.68 18.78
CA ARG A 53 -7.25 -2.88 20.20
C ARG A 53 -8.40 -1.98 20.68
N GLY A 54 -8.42 -0.72 20.25
CA GLY A 54 -9.49 0.22 20.60
C GLY A 54 -10.85 -0.19 20.05
N CYS A 55 -10.88 -0.64 18.80
CA CYS A 55 -12.10 -1.08 18.13
C CYS A 55 -12.61 -2.45 18.62
N ALA A 56 -11.70 -3.37 18.99
CA ALA A 56 -12.08 -4.70 19.50
C ALA A 56 -12.91 -4.63 20.80
N GLY A 57 -12.70 -3.60 21.62
CA GLY A 57 -13.47 -3.38 22.85
C GLY A 57 -14.91 -2.89 22.62
N SER A 58 -15.24 -2.39 21.42
CA SER A 58 -16.55 -1.80 21.12
C SER A 58 -17.60 -2.82 20.65
N THR A 59 -17.16 -3.97 20.14
CA THR A 59 -18.04 -5.01 19.58
C THR A 59 -17.84 -6.31 20.34
N GLY A 60 -18.56 -6.46 21.44
CA GLY A 60 -18.64 -7.74 22.15
C GLY A 60 -18.94 -8.89 21.17
N SER A 61 -18.11 -9.93 21.23
CA SER A 61 -18.38 -11.26 20.69
C SER A 61 -18.38 -11.46 19.16
N VAL A 62 -18.35 -10.43 18.31
CA VAL A 62 -18.13 -10.62 16.85
C VAL A 62 -16.64 -10.54 16.55
N ALA A 63 -15.89 -11.41 17.22
CA ALA A 63 -14.47 -11.64 17.00
C ALA A 63 -14.26 -12.44 15.71
N ILE A 64 -14.60 -11.86 14.55
CA ILE A 64 -14.34 -12.48 13.26
C ILE A 64 -13.75 -11.41 12.33
N ARG A 65 -12.41 -11.44 12.23
CA ARG A 65 -11.67 -10.95 11.05
C ARG A 65 -11.82 -9.46 10.69
N ALA A 66 -11.84 -8.56 11.66
CA ALA A 66 -11.93 -7.12 11.42
C ALA A 66 -10.60 -6.44 11.00
N LYS A 67 -9.68 -7.16 10.33
CA LYS A 67 -8.57 -6.51 9.61
C LYS A 67 -9.25 -5.75 8.46
N ARG A 68 -9.39 -4.42 8.58
CA ARG A 68 -10.24 -3.52 7.74
C ARG A 68 -11.71 -3.33 8.16
N SER A 69 -12.07 -3.42 9.45
CA SER A 69 -13.37 -2.85 9.84
C SER A 69 -13.37 -1.33 9.66
N PRO A 70 -14.55 -0.71 9.42
CA PRO A 70 -14.65 0.74 9.29
C PRO A 70 -14.08 1.51 10.49
N CYS A 71 -14.24 0.97 11.71
CA CYS A 71 -13.65 1.54 12.92
C CYS A 71 -12.12 1.56 12.86
N VAL A 72 -11.49 0.44 12.45
CA VAL A 72 -10.02 0.34 12.37
C VAL A 72 -9.47 1.25 11.28
N ILE A 73 -10.13 1.31 10.13
CA ILE A 73 -9.76 2.20 9.02
C ILE A 73 -9.80 3.64 9.49
N ALA A 74 -10.97 4.12 9.94
CA ALA A 74 -11.16 5.50 10.36
C ALA A 74 -10.23 5.89 11.51
N SER A 75 -10.06 5.02 12.50
CA SER A 75 -9.16 5.27 13.64
C SER A 75 -7.69 5.28 13.24
N THR A 76 -7.27 4.48 12.25
CA THR A 76 -5.89 4.48 11.78
C THR A 76 -5.61 5.73 10.94
N ASP A 77 -6.51 6.06 10.02
CA ASP A 77 -6.39 7.24 9.15
C ASP A 77 -6.36 8.53 9.99
N SER A 78 -7.29 8.67 10.94
CA SER A 78 -7.31 9.82 11.85
C SER A 78 -6.03 9.91 12.68
N ALA A 79 -5.52 8.78 13.19
CA ALA A 79 -4.30 8.79 13.99
C ALA A 79 -3.04 9.12 13.18
N VAL A 80 -3.02 8.80 11.88
CA VAL A 80 -1.96 9.22 10.96
C VAL A 80 -2.05 10.72 10.70
N GLU A 81 -3.24 11.24 10.41
CA GLU A 81 -3.48 12.68 10.22
C GLU A 81 -3.12 13.49 11.48
N ASP A 82 -3.57 13.03 12.66
CA ASP A 82 -3.29 13.65 13.96
C ASP A 82 -1.81 13.62 14.35
N SER A 83 -0.99 12.76 13.72
CA SER A 83 0.44 12.68 14.01
C SER A 83 1.21 13.92 13.53
N GLY A 84 0.66 14.66 12.55
CA GLY A 84 1.32 15.80 11.91
C GLY A 84 2.64 15.44 11.20
N ASN A 85 2.86 14.16 10.89
CA ASN A 85 4.04 13.68 10.19
C ASN A 85 3.67 13.38 8.72
N ASP A 86 4.07 14.28 7.83
CA ASP A 86 3.76 14.21 6.40
C ASP A 86 4.40 12.98 5.72
N ASP A 87 5.61 12.59 6.12
CA ASP A 87 6.28 11.37 5.65
C ASP A 87 5.49 10.10 6.04
N LEU A 88 4.93 10.08 7.26
CA LEU A 88 4.08 8.97 7.73
C LEU A 88 2.75 8.91 6.97
N ALA A 89 2.15 10.06 6.69
CA ALA A 89 0.94 10.14 5.86
C ALA A 89 1.21 9.64 4.44
N SER A 90 2.28 10.12 3.81
CA SER A 90 2.73 9.66 2.49
C SER A 90 2.98 8.16 2.46
N PHE A 91 3.70 7.62 3.46
CA PHE A 91 3.94 6.18 3.60
C PHE A 91 2.62 5.40 3.70
N HIS A 92 1.72 5.83 4.60
CA HIS A 92 0.43 5.19 4.84
C HIS A 92 -0.43 5.14 3.58
N PHE A 93 -0.58 6.26 2.87
CA PHE A 93 -1.42 6.35 1.68
C PHE A 93 -0.80 5.70 0.44
N ALA A 94 0.52 5.52 0.39
CA ALA A 94 1.18 4.78 -0.69
C ALA A 94 1.07 3.26 -0.55
N LEU A 95 0.88 2.73 0.67
CA LEU A 95 0.61 1.31 0.86
C LEU A 95 -0.67 0.88 0.13
N PRO A 96 -0.70 -0.30 -0.53
CA PRO A 96 -1.94 -0.91 -0.95
C PRO A 96 -2.87 -1.05 0.25
N GLU A 97 -4.16 -0.85 0.04
CA GLU A 97 -5.17 -1.10 1.07
C GLU A 97 -5.01 -2.51 1.67
N SER A 98 -4.54 -3.46 0.84
CA SER A 98 -4.31 -4.82 1.26
C SER A 98 -3.33 -4.96 2.43
N GLN A 99 -2.31 -4.08 2.46
CA GLN A 99 -1.24 -4.07 3.45
C GLN A 99 -1.42 -2.96 4.49
N ARG A 100 -1.98 -1.80 4.10
CA ARG A 100 -2.16 -0.62 4.94
C ARG A 100 -2.85 -0.93 6.27
N TYR A 101 -3.85 -1.80 6.25
CA TYR A 101 -4.66 -2.17 7.42
C TYR A 101 -4.49 -3.64 7.84
N ASP A 102 -3.42 -4.30 7.40
CA ASP A 102 -3.07 -5.65 7.84
C ASP A 102 -1.88 -5.60 8.80
N GLU A 103 -2.13 -5.86 10.08
CA GLU A 103 -1.08 -5.95 11.11
C GLU A 103 -0.11 -7.12 10.91
N ASN A 104 -0.48 -8.10 10.07
CA ASN A 104 0.33 -9.26 9.71
C ASN A 104 0.97 -9.12 8.31
N ARG A 105 0.97 -7.91 7.72
CA ARG A 105 1.67 -7.67 6.47
C ARG A 105 3.16 -8.01 6.58
N SER A 106 3.81 -8.16 5.42
CA SER A 106 5.26 -8.41 5.38
C SER A 106 6.04 -7.33 6.13
N SER A 107 6.99 -7.74 6.97
CA SER A 107 7.91 -6.84 7.69
C SER A 107 8.94 -6.14 6.78
N THR A 108 8.84 -6.35 5.48
CA THR A 108 9.70 -5.79 4.44
C THR A 108 8.95 -4.94 3.43
N VAL A 109 7.66 -4.62 3.65
CA VAL A 109 6.86 -3.83 2.68
C VAL A 109 7.53 -2.52 2.30
N TRP A 110 8.16 -1.87 3.27
CA TRP A 110 8.86 -0.59 3.12
C TRP A 110 10.04 -0.67 2.14
N ARG A 111 10.57 -1.88 1.87
CA ARG A 111 11.65 -2.09 0.88
C ARG A 111 11.21 -1.79 -0.54
N ALA A 112 9.91 -1.79 -0.83
CA ALA A 112 9.39 -1.41 -2.14
C ALA A 112 9.82 0.01 -2.56
N TRP A 113 10.15 0.87 -1.58
CA TRP A 113 10.59 2.24 -1.82
C TRP A 113 12.10 2.45 -1.63
N LEU A 114 12.85 1.42 -1.24
CA LEU A 114 14.32 1.45 -1.25
C LEU A 114 14.91 1.35 -2.66
N THR A 115 14.27 0.57 -3.53
CA THR A 115 14.80 0.24 -4.87
C THR A 115 14.44 1.28 -5.94
N ALA A 116 13.79 2.37 -5.56
CA ALA A 116 13.32 3.41 -6.47
C ALA A 116 14.30 4.60 -6.59
N ASN A 117 15.47 4.54 -5.96
CA ASN A 117 16.56 5.51 -6.08
C ASN A 117 17.69 5.01 -6.99
#